data_AF-A0A975G7B6-F1
#
_entry.id   AF-A0A975G7B6-F1
#
_cell.length_a   1.000
_cell.length_b   1.000
_cell.length_c   1.000
_cell.angle_alpha   90.00
_cell.angle_beta   90.00
_cell.angle_gamma   90.00
#
_symmetry.space_group_name_H-M   'P 1'
#
loop_
_entity.id
_entity.type
_entity.pdbx_description
1 polymer ?
#
loop_
_entity_poly.entity_id
_entity_poly.type
_entity_poly.pdbx_seq_one_letter_code
_entity_poly.pdbx_strand_id
1 'polypeptide(L)'
;MLAIAPFAHADSLSQADRDMLLEKLEKIQEAADAKTDARFGVAIAAFRNALTSDQAALELYLKCVEKQQVEEQHKKPQEFREWKRRQEAQLGDVGFHHALRFQLRWLLLTMQVASSKKDVSTFGPEAGKILDEIFLDADKLADQRGYLRQSAVGSVFGQTYGLDGLNMKEWPNSPLDTNNIYERLILPSLRNPEKTDALRATWMRRIQQEGIAATTWSKDAGGQERFQQDTYPELMWQMETDVFHAGDQKGAALHMFQHLEKYASHPKASDWAKQFKELLSPRAATAKVKEPATPFGTTAPTPPPVPTPGQ
;
A
#
# COMPACT_ATOMS: atom_id res chain seq x y z
N MET A 1 -59.78 25.93 -23.59
CA MET A 1 -58.69 26.66 -22.90
C MET A 1 -57.93 25.65 -22.06
N LEU A 2 -56.73 25.24 -22.51
CA LEU A 2 -55.84 24.41 -21.69
C LEU A 2 -55.02 25.34 -20.79
N ALA A 3 -55.12 25.13 -19.47
CA ALA A 3 -54.19 25.69 -18.51
C ALA A 3 -52.91 24.84 -18.51
N ILE A 4 -51.78 25.49 -18.79
CA ILE A 4 -50.44 24.90 -18.71
C ILE A 4 -50.04 24.94 -17.23
N ALA A 5 -49.78 23.77 -16.63
CA ALA A 5 -49.16 23.68 -15.31
C ALA A 5 -47.69 24.11 -15.38
N PRO A 6 -47.16 24.87 -14.41
CA PRO A 6 -45.79 25.36 -14.44
C PRO A 6 -44.80 24.24 -14.14
N PHE A 7 -43.69 24.26 -14.87
CA PHE A 7 -42.48 23.50 -14.56
C PHE A 7 -42.07 23.79 -13.11
N ALA A 8 -42.02 22.75 -12.27
CA ALA A 8 -41.33 22.83 -10.99
C ALA A 8 -39.85 23.11 -11.27
N HIS A 9 -39.42 24.36 -11.07
CA HIS A 9 -38.00 24.69 -11.04
C HIS A 9 -37.40 24.06 -9.79
N ALA A 10 -36.36 23.25 -9.97
CA ALA A 10 -35.52 22.80 -8.87
C ALA A 10 -34.82 24.03 -8.28
N ASP A 11 -35.30 24.53 -7.15
CA ASP A 11 -34.69 25.68 -6.48
C ASP A 11 -33.24 25.36 -6.11
N SER A 12 -32.33 26.27 -6.46
CA SER A 12 -30.92 26.14 -6.13
C SER A 12 -30.70 26.37 -4.63
N LEU A 13 -29.93 25.49 -3.99
CA LEU A 13 -29.57 25.60 -2.58
C LEU A 13 -29.02 27.01 -2.26
N SER A 14 -29.67 27.73 -1.33
CA SER A 14 -29.21 29.04 -0.88
C SER A 14 -27.88 28.92 -0.12
N GLN A 15 -27.11 30.00 -0.02
CA GLN A 15 -25.84 29.97 0.71
C GLN A 15 -26.05 29.65 2.20
N ALA A 16 -27.09 30.19 2.82
CA ALA A 16 -27.43 29.91 4.20
C ALA A 16 -27.81 28.43 4.44
N ASP A 17 -28.56 27.83 3.50
CA ASP A 17 -28.91 26.40 3.58
C ASP A 17 -27.68 25.52 3.36
N ARG A 18 -26.76 25.90 2.47
CA ARG A 18 -25.47 25.22 2.27
C ARG A 18 -24.65 25.22 3.55
N ASP A 19 -24.47 26.39 4.16
CA ASP A 19 -23.64 26.53 5.36
C ASP A 19 -24.23 25.74 6.54
N MET A 20 -25.56 25.78 6.71
CA MET A 20 -26.27 25.00 7.73
C MET A 20 -26.15 23.48 7.50
N LEU A 21 -26.25 23.03 6.24
CA LEU A 21 -26.10 21.62 5.90
C LEU A 21 -24.67 21.14 6.12
N LEU A 22 -23.67 21.95 5.75
CA LEU A 22 -22.27 21.63 6.02
C LEU A 22 -21.98 21.51 7.52
N GLU A 23 -22.49 22.44 8.35
CA GLU A 23 -22.33 22.37 9.81
C GLU A 23 -23.01 21.12 10.41
N LYS A 24 -24.21 20.76 9.92
CA LYS A 24 -24.89 19.54 10.36
C LYS A 24 -24.15 18.28 9.92
N LEU A 25 -23.61 18.26 8.70
CA LEU A 25 -22.81 17.15 8.18
C LEU A 25 -21.52 16.98 8.99
N GLU A 26 -20.84 18.08 9.33
CA GLU A 26 -19.65 18.08 10.18
C GLU A 26 -19.97 17.49 11.56
N LYS A 27 -21.05 17.93 12.22
CA LYS A 27 -21.47 17.36 13.51
C LYS A 27 -21.82 15.87 13.45
N ILE A 28 -22.47 15.43 12.37
CA ILE A 28 -22.77 14.01 12.15
C ILE A 28 -21.47 13.22 11.94
N GLN A 29 -20.51 13.78 11.20
CA GLN A 29 -19.21 13.18 10.95
C GLN A 29 -18.41 13.05 12.25
N GLU A 30 -18.30 14.12 13.04
CA GLU A 30 -17.61 14.10 14.33
C GLU A 30 -18.20 13.07 15.30
N ALA A 31 -19.54 12.98 15.38
CA ALA A 31 -20.21 11.99 16.22
C ALA A 31 -19.97 10.55 15.73
N ALA A 32 -19.93 10.34 14.42
CA ALA A 32 -19.61 9.05 13.82
C ALA A 32 -18.14 8.64 14.06
N ASP A 33 -17.21 9.59 13.93
CA ASP A 33 -15.78 9.39 14.18
C ASP A 33 -15.54 9.04 15.67
N ALA A 34 -16.14 9.79 16.59
CA ALA A 34 -16.03 9.53 18.03
C ALA A 34 -16.56 8.13 18.43
N LYS A 35 -17.66 7.70 17.81
CA LYS A 35 -18.21 6.35 18.02
C LYS A 35 -17.28 5.27 17.48
N THR A 36 -16.63 5.54 16.34
CA THR A 36 -15.66 4.62 15.73
C THR A 36 -14.40 4.49 16.58
N ASP A 37 -13.88 5.60 17.10
CA ASP A 37 -12.71 5.61 18.00
C ASP A 37 -12.99 4.86 19.32
N ALA A 38 -14.18 5.04 19.90
CA ALA A 38 -14.57 4.30 21.10
C ALA A 38 -14.63 2.79 20.85
N ARG A 39 -15.15 2.37 19.68
CA ARG A 39 -15.18 0.97 19.26
C ARG A 39 -13.77 0.41 19.06
N PHE A 40 -12.89 1.17 18.42
CA PHE A 40 -11.49 0.79 18.25
C PHE A 40 -10.78 0.64 19.58
N GLY A 41 -11.08 1.47 20.59
CA GLY A 41 -10.48 1.34 21.92
C GLY A 41 -10.63 -0.07 22.52
N VAL A 42 -11.81 -0.68 22.40
CA VAL A 42 -12.08 -2.05 22.88
C VAL A 42 -11.29 -3.09 22.07
N ALA A 43 -11.29 -2.96 20.74
CA ALA A 43 -10.56 -3.87 19.85
C ALA A 43 -9.03 -3.78 20.09
N ILE A 44 -8.50 -2.57 20.21
CA ILE A 44 -7.08 -2.30 20.48
C ILE A 44 -6.65 -2.95 21.79
N ALA A 45 -7.43 -2.79 22.87
CA ALA A 45 -7.11 -3.41 24.15
C ALA A 45 -7.09 -4.94 24.04
N ALA A 46 -8.08 -5.54 23.40
CA ALA A 46 -8.15 -6.98 23.20
C ALA A 46 -6.96 -7.51 22.37
N PHE A 47 -6.64 -6.85 21.26
CA PHE A 47 -5.55 -7.27 20.37
C PHE A 47 -4.19 -7.10 21.03
N ARG A 48 -3.95 -6.02 21.78
CA ARG A 48 -2.71 -5.85 22.55
C ARG A 48 -2.52 -6.95 23.59
N ASN A 49 -3.58 -7.30 24.31
CA ASN A 49 -3.53 -8.41 25.27
C ASN A 49 -3.24 -9.74 24.56
N ALA A 50 -3.86 -10.00 23.42
CA ALA A 50 -3.63 -11.19 22.63
C ALA A 50 -2.21 -11.28 22.06
N LEU A 51 -1.54 -10.15 21.82
CA LEU A 51 -0.17 -10.12 21.28
C LEU A 51 0.92 -10.43 22.32
N THR A 52 0.58 -10.51 23.60
CA THR A 52 1.53 -10.79 24.69
C THR A 52 2.15 -12.19 24.62
N SER A 53 1.46 -13.16 24.02
CA SER A 53 1.93 -14.54 23.86
C SER A 53 1.15 -15.28 22.77
N ASP A 54 1.71 -16.39 22.29
CA ASP A 54 1.05 -17.28 21.34
C ASP A 54 -0.25 -17.87 21.90
N GLN A 55 -0.23 -18.24 23.19
CA GLN A 55 -1.39 -18.73 23.90
C GLN A 55 -2.50 -17.68 23.99
N ALA A 56 -2.16 -16.42 24.30
CA ALA A 56 -3.16 -15.34 24.36
C ALA A 56 -3.78 -15.05 22.98
N ALA A 57 -2.99 -15.15 21.90
CA ALA A 57 -3.48 -15.01 20.53
C ALA A 57 -4.46 -16.14 20.15
N LEU A 58 -4.11 -17.38 20.49
CA LEU A 58 -4.97 -18.55 20.27
C LEU A 58 -6.27 -18.46 21.08
N GLU A 59 -6.21 -18.03 22.34
CA GLU A 59 -7.39 -17.85 23.18
C GLU A 59 -8.35 -16.80 22.61
N LEU A 60 -7.82 -15.67 22.13
CA LEU A 60 -8.64 -14.67 21.46
C LEU A 60 -9.26 -15.23 20.17
N TYR A 61 -8.48 -15.98 19.38
CA TYR A 61 -8.98 -16.61 18.16
C TYR A 61 -10.15 -17.55 18.44
N LEU A 62 -10.01 -18.44 19.44
CA LEU A 62 -11.06 -19.37 19.84
C LEU A 62 -12.32 -18.64 20.30
N LYS A 63 -12.19 -17.57 21.09
CA LYS A 63 -13.33 -16.72 21.51
C LYS A 63 -14.05 -16.11 20.31
N CYS A 64 -13.30 -15.61 19.33
CA CYS A 64 -13.88 -15.01 18.12
C CYS A 64 -14.60 -16.07 17.26
N VAL A 65 -14.00 -17.25 17.07
CA VAL A 65 -14.63 -18.35 16.33
C VAL A 65 -15.89 -18.86 17.06
N GLU A 66 -15.83 -19.03 18.37
CA GLU A 66 -16.97 -19.47 19.18
C GLU A 66 -18.14 -18.49 19.05
N LYS A 67 -17.87 -17.18 19.20
CA LYS A 67 -18.87 -16.14 19.00
C LYS A 67 -19.50 -16.20 17.61
N GLN A 68 -18.70 -16.27 16.55
CA GLN A 68 -19.23 -16.35 15.18
C GLN A 68 -20.05 -17.62 14.93
N GLN A 69 -19.65 -18.77 15.48
CA GLN A 69 -20.36 -20.03 15.24
C GLN A 69 -21.61 -20.18 16.11
N VAL A 70 -21.52 -19.87 17.40
CA VAL A 70 -22.58 -20.14 18.37
C VAL A 70 -23.57 -18.98 18.43
N GLU A 71 -23.08 -17.74 18.46
CA GLU A 71 -23.96 -16.57 18.58
C GLU A 71 -24.55 -16.19 17.21
N GLU A 72 -23.72 -16.13 16.16
CA GLU A 72 -24.16 -15.62 14.85
C GLU A 72 -24.71 -16.71 13.93
N GLN A 73 -24.12 -17.92 13.93
CA GLN A 73 -24.59 -19.06 13.13
C GLN A 73 -25.53 -19.99 13.89
N HIS A 74 -25.90 -19.65 15.13
CA HIS A 74 -26.79 -20.42 16.01
C HIS A 74 -26.40 -21.90 16.18
N LYS A 75 -25.12 -22.24 16.06
CA LYS A 75 -24.62 -23.61 16.28
C LYS A 75 -24.63 -23.96 17.75
N LYS A 76 -24.78 -25.25 18.06
CA LYS A 76 -24.76 -25.71 19.46
C LYS A 76 -23.34 -25.66 20.03
N PRO A 77 -23.15 -25.37 21.33
CA PRO A 77 -21.83 -25.42 21.99
C PRO A 77 -21.12 -26.78 21.90
N GLN A 78 -21.86 -27.87 21.64
CA GLN A 78 -21.29 -29.18 21.38
C GLN A 78 -20.57 -29.23 20.02
N GLU A 79 -21.14 -28.61 18.99
CA GLU A 79 -20.54 -28.56 17.64
C GLU A 79 -19.24 -27.77 17.64
N PHE A 80 -19.14 -26.70 18.45
CA PHE A 80 -17.89 -25.97 18.63
C PHE A 80 -16.82 -26.85 19.29
N ARG A 81 -17.17 -27.65 20.31
CA ARG A 81 -16.23 -28.59 20.93
C ARG A 81 -15.75 -29.66 19.94
N GLU A 82 -16.64 -30.19 19.11
CA GLU A 82 -16.30 -31.14 18.06
C GLU A 82 -15.42 -30.50 16.97
N TRP A 83 -15.72 -29.26 16.57
CA TRP A 83 -14.87 -28.48 15.68
C TRP A 83 -13.47 -28.29 16.26
N LYS A 84 -13.36 -27.90 17.54
CA LYS A 84 -12.07 -27.71 18.22
C LYS A 84 -11.24 -28.99 18.21
N ARG A 85 -11.86 -30.15 18.46
CA ARG A 85 -11.19 -31.47 18.35
C ARG A 85 -10.71 -31.76 16.92
N ARG A 86 -11.53 -31.46 15.90
CA ARG A 86 -11.12 -31.63 14.50
C ARG A 86 -9.96 -30.72 14.09
N GLN A 87 -9.82 -29.58 14.75
CA GLN A 87 -8.80 -28.58 14.47
C GLN A 87 -7.56 -28.71 15.37
N GLU A 88 -7.46 -29.73 16.22
CA GLU A 88 -6.40 -29.85 17.23
C GLU A 88 -4.99 -29.75 16.65
N ALA A 89 -4.73 -30.40 15.51
CA ALA A 89 -3.44 -30.32 14.83
C ALA A 89 -3.07 -28.88 14.42
N GLN A 90 -4.03 -28.14 13.86
CA GLN A 90 -3.82 -26.75 13.48
C GLN A 90 -3.73 -25.82 14.70
N LEU A 91 -4.58 -26.04 15.70
CA LEU A 91 -4.60 -25.24 16.92
C LEU A 91 -3.34 -25.45 17.77
N GLY A 92 -2.61 -26.55 17.58
CA GLY A 92 -1.30 -26.81 18.18
C GLY A 92 -0.11 -26.36 17.33
N ASP A 93 -0.33 -25.90 16.09
CA ASP A 93 0.74 -25.51 15.18
C ASP A 93 1.34 -24.15 15.56
N VAL A 94 2.67 -24.11 15.71
CA VAL A 94 3.40 -22.88 16.08
C VAL A 94 3.31 -21.84 14.97
N GLY A 95 3.39 -22.28 13.71
CA GLY A 95 3.20 -21.42 12.55
C GLY A 95 1.84 -20.72 12.60
N PHE A 96 0.79 -21.47 12.96
CA PHE A 96 -0.56 -20.95 13.05
C PHE A 96 -0.66 -19.85 14.12
N HIS A 97 -0.05 -20.05 15.28
CA HIS A 97 -0.03 -19.02 16.33
C HIS A 97 0.69 -17.74 15.88
N HIS A 98 1.83 -17.89 15.20
CA HIS A 98 2.56 -16.76 14.61
C HIS A 98 1.68 -16.02 13.59
N ALA A 99 1.00 -16.76 12.69
CA ALA A 99 0.12 -16.16 11.69
C ALA A 99 -1.03 -15.37 12.32
N LEU A 100 -1.63 -15.86 13.42
CA LEU A 100 -2.65 -15.12 14.17
C LEU A 100 -2.09 -13.81 14.74
N ARG A 101 -0.86 -13.84 15.29
CA ARG A 101 -0.20 -12.63 15.82
C ARG A 101 0.10 -11.61 14.73
N PHE A 102 0.55 -12.04 13.55
CA PHE A 102 0.75 -11.13 12.42
C PHE A 102 -0.56 -10.50 11.93
N GLN A 103 -1.64 -11.28 11.87
CA GLN A 103 -2.98 -10.77 11.57
C GLN A 103 -3.44 -9.71 12.59
N LEU A 104 -3.25 -9.97 13.89
CA LEU A 104 -3.57 -9.02 14.96
C LEU A 104 -2.72 -7.75 14.91
N ARG A 105 -1.42 -7.87 14.64
CA ARG A 105 -0.53 -6.71 14.44
C ARG A 105 -0.95 -5.86 13.25
N TRP A 106 -1.31 -6.51 12.15
CA TRP A 106 -1.80 -5.80 10.97
C TRP A 106 -3.12 -5.08 11.24
N LEU A 107 -4.04 -5.72 11.98
CA LEU A 107 -5.28 -5.10 12.42
C LEU A 107 -5.05 -3.88 13.32
N LEU A 108 -4.13 -3.98 14.28
CA LEU A 108 -3.75 -2.83 15.12
C LEU A 108 -3.21 -1.68 14.27
N LEU A 109 -2.32 -1.96 13.34
CA LEU A 109 -1.76 -0.95 12.44
C LEU A 109 -2.86 -0.35 11.54
N THR A 110 -3.77 -1.17 11.02
CA THR A 110 -4.91 -0.73 10.21
C THR A 110 -5.81 0.24 10.98
N MET A 111 -6.13 -0.06 12.25
CA MET A 111 -6.92 0.87 13.09
C MET A 111 -6.15 2.15 13.39
N GLN A 112 -4.82 2.08 13.60
CA GLN A 112 -4.00 3.28 13.78
C GLN A 112 -4.02 4.18 12.55
N VAL A 113 -3.98 3.60 11.34
CA VAL A 113 -4.08 4.36 10.09
C VAL A 113 -5.49 4.92 9.94
N ALA A 114 -6.54 4.14 10.24
CA ALA A 114 -7.93 4.57 10.14
C ALA A 114 -8.26 5.76 11.06
N SER A 115 -7.72 5.79 12.28
CA SER A 115 -7.87 6.92 13.20
C SER A 115 -6.86 8.05 12.96
N SER A 116 -5.99 7.95 11.95
CA SER A 116 -4.98 8.97 11.65
C SER A 116 -5.42 9.89 10.51
N LYS A 117 -5.06 11.17 10.64
CA LYS A 117 -5.13 12.14 9.53
C LYS A 117 -3.83 12.20 8.70
N LYS A 118 -2.85 11.34 9.03
CA LYS A 118 -1.54 11.31 8.36
C LYS A 118 -1.60 10.49 7.08
N ASP A 119 -0.69 10.78 6.17
CA ASP A 119 -0.47 9.99 4.96
C ASP A 119 -0.08 8.53 5.31
N VAL A 120 -0.62 7.58 4.55
CA VAL A 120 -0.41 6.13 4.78
C VAL A 120 1.06 5.71 4.72
N SER A 121 1.88 6.41 3.95
CA SER A 121 3.33 6.16 3.86
C SER A 121 4.06 6.42 5.18
N THR A 122 3.49 7.23 6.09
CA THR A 122 4.03 7.44 7.44
C THR A 122 4.11 6.12 8.23
N PHE A 123 3.25 5.16 7.91
CA PHE A 123 3.19 3.84 8.57
C PHE A 123 4.08 2.79 7.87
N GLY A 124 4.76 3.16 6.78
CA GLY A 124 5.67 2.29 6.02
C GLY A 124 6.73 1.59 6.87
N PRO A 125 7.44 2.26 7.80
CA PRO A 125 8.43 1.59 8.64
C PRO A 125 7.86 0.47 9.52
N GLU A 126 6.66 0.65 10.08
CA GLU A 126 6.04 -0.35 10.94
C GLU A 126 5.44 -1.51 10.11
N ALA A 127 4.84 -1.19 8.96
CA ALA A 127 4.40 -2.20 7.99
C ALA A 127 5.59 -3.05 7.50
N GLY A 128 6.73 -2.40 7.21
CA GLY A 128 7.97 -3.05 6.80
C GLY A 128 8.51 -4.00 7.87
N LYS A 129 8.50 -3.63 9.16
CA LYS A 129 8.91 -4.54 10.24
C LYS A 129 8.03 -5.78 10.33
N ILE A 130 6.70 -5.62 10.23
CA ILE A 130 5.77 -6.76 10.23
C ILE A 130 6.13 -7.72 9.09
N LEU A 131 6.36 -7.17 7.89
CA LEU A 131 6.72 -7.97 6.72
C LEU A 131 8.09 -8.65 6.88
N ASP A 132 9.09 -7.93 7.37
CA ASP A 132 10.44 -8.44 7.63
C ASP A 132 10.40 -9.63 8.60
N GLU A 133 9.62 -9.52 9.68
CA GLU A 133 9.45 -10.60 10.67
C GLU A 133 8.69 -11.81 10.10
N ILE A 134 7.71 -11.60 9.20
CA ILE A 134 7.04 -12.70 8.49
C ILE A 134 8.04 -13.49 7.65
N PHE A 135 8.94 -12.81 6.94
CA PHE A 135 9.95 -13.48 6.12
C PHE A 135 11.09 -14.08 6.94
N LEU A 136 11.36 -13.56 8.13
CA LEU A 136 12.28 -14.18 9.09
C LEU A 136 11.76 -15.54 9.58
N ASP A 137 10.45 -15.66 9.79
CA ASP A 137 9.77 -16.90 10.20
C ASP A 137 9.20 -17.70 9.01
N ALA A 138 9.70 -17.49 7.79
CA ALA A 138 9.11 -18.04 6.57
C ALA A 138 8.92 -19.57 6.62
N ASP A 139 9.90 -20.31 7.12
CA ASP A 139 9.83 -21.78 7.21
C ASP A 139 8.66 -22.25 8.10
N LYS A 140 8.41 -21.55 9.22
CA LYS A 140 7.31 -21.86 10.13
C LYS A 140 5.95 -21.49 9.56
N LEU A 141 5.91 -20.52 8.65
CA LEU A 141 4.69 -19.93 8.11
C LEU A 141 4.27 -20.52 6.77
N ALA A 142 5.02 -21.50 6.24
CA ALA A 142 4.80 -22.05 4.90
C ALA A 142 3.36 -22.52 4.68
N ASP A 143 2.79 -23.24 5.65
CA ASP A 143 1.42 -23.76 5.60
C ASP A 143 0.35 -22.72 6.00
N GLN A 144 0.77 -21.58 6.57
CA GLN A 144 -0.11 -20.55 7.12
C GLN A 144 -0.26 -19.32 6.23
N ARG A 145 0.31 -19.37 5.02
CA ARG A 145 0.18 -18.33 4.01
C ARG A 145 -1.26 -17.92 3.72
N GLY A 146 -2.20 -18.88 3.77
CA GLY A 146 -3.62 -18.59 3.59
C GLY A 146 -4.13 -17.59 4.63
N TYR A 147 -3.80 -17.83 5.90
CA TYR A 147 -4.12 -16.92 7.00
C TYR A 147 -3.41 -15.59 6.88
N LEU A 148 -2.17 -15.55 6.38
CA LEU A 148 -1.45 -14.29 6.22
C LEU A 148 -2.00 -13.45 5.05
N ARG A 149 -2.43 -14.08 3.94
CA ARG A 149 -2.97 -13.41 2.75
C ARG A 149 -4.42 -12.96 2.86
N GLN A 150 -5.19 -13.57 3.77
CA GLN A 150 -6.57 -13.16 3.95
C GLN A 150 -6.65 -11.70 4.40
N SER A 151 -7.77 -11.05 4.06
CA SER A 151 -8.07 -9.71 4.56
C SER A 151 -8.08 -9.71 6.08
N ALA A 152 -7.31 -8.80 6.68
CA ALA A 152 -7.21 -8.67 8.12
C ALA A 152 -8.54 -8.21 8.73
N VAL A 153 -9.19 -7.22 8.11
CA VAL A 153 -10.54 -6.76 8.50
C VAL A 153 -11.62 -7.79 8.20
N GLY A 154 -11.41 -8.66 7.22
CA GLY A 154 -12.28 -9.80 6.91
C GLY A 154 -12.00 -11.06 7.72
N SER A 155 -10.96 -11.07 8.56
CA SER A 155 -10.64 -12.20 9.43
C SER A 155 -11.69 -12.36 10.54
N VAL A 156 -11.67 -13.50 11.23
CA VAL A 156 -12.56 -13.72 12.39
C VAL A 156 -12.42 -12.64 13.46
N PHE A 157 -11.20 -12.09 13.64
CA PHE A 157 -10.95 -10.97 14.55
C PHE A 157 -11.63 -9.70 14.04
N GLY A 158 -11.40 -9.35 12.77
CA GLY A 158 -11.98 -8.18 12.14
C GLY A 158 -13.52 -8.21 12.20
N GLN A 159 -14.13 -9.33 11.84
CA GLN A 159 -15.59 -9.51 11.89
C GLN A 159 -16.14 -9.45 13.31
N THR A 160 -15.52 -10.13 14.28
CA THR A 160 -16.02 -10.18 15.67
C THR A 160 -16.05 -8.81 16.34
N TYR A 161 -15.10 -7.94 16.01
CA TYR A 161 -15.03 -6.56 16.47
C TYR A 161 -15.66 -5.57 15.46
N GLY A 162 -16.22 -6.10 14.36
CA GLY A 162 -16.80 -5.46 13.17
C GLY A 162 -16.00 -4.29 12.59
N LEU A 163 -14.75 -4.60 12.29
CA LEU A 163 -13.82 -3.82 11.49
C LEU A 163 -14.00 -4.09 9.99
N ASP A 164 -14.89 -5.01 9.62
CA ASP A 164 -15.20 -5.43 8.25
C ASP A 164 -15.75 -4.29 7.37
N GLY A 165 -16.35 -3.26 7.98
CA GLY A 165 -16.78 -2.04 7.31
C GLY A 165 -15.65 -1.05 6.98
N LEU A 166 -14.41 -1.27 7.46
CA LEU A 166 -13.29 -0.39 7.15
C LEU A 166 -12.82 -0.61 5.71
N ASN A 167 -13.06 0.39 4.87
CA ASN A 167 -12.61 0.40 3.49
C ASN A 167 -11.57 1.48 3.26
N MET A 168 -10.31 1.08 3.27
CA MET A 168 -9.17 1.97 3.07
C MET A 168 -8.50 1.66 1.74
N LYS A 169 -8.92 2.33 0.66
CA LYS A 169 -8.48 2.04 -0.71
C LYS A 169 -6.97 1.99 -0.90
N GLU A 170 -6.23 2.85 -0.20
CA GLU A 170 -4.78 2.99 -0.30
C GLU A 170 -4.02 2.04 0.64
N TRP A 171 -4.70 1.44 1.63
CA TRP A 171 -4.09 0.56 2.61
C TRP A 171 -4.12 -0.91 2.15
N PRO A 172 -3.01 -1.66 2.27
CA PRO A 172 -3.00 -3.09 1.98
C PRO A 172 -3.88 -3.87 2.97
N ASN A 173 -4.72 -4.76 2.45
CA ASN A 173 -5.71 -5.48 3.25
C ASN A 173 -5.11 -6.60 4.11
N SER A 174 -3.87 -6.99 3.85
CA SER A 174 -3.23 -8.17 4.42
C SER A 174 -1.76 -7.90 4.76
N PRO A 175 -1.23 -8.51 5.84
CA PRO A 175 0.19 -8.43 6.19
C PRO A 175 1.13 -9.13 5.19
N LEU A 176 0.61 -9.94 4.26
CA LEU A 176 1.40 -10.61 3.22
C LEU A 176 1.04 -10.10 1.81
N ASP A 177 0.47 -8.90 1.70
CA ASP A 177 0.32 -8.18 0.45
C ASP A 177 1.62 -7.41 0.11
N THR A 178 2.71 -8.17 -0.06
CA THR A 178 4.08 -7.65 -0.23
C THR A 178 4.16 -6.52 -1.24
N ASN A 179 3.53 -6.69 -2.41
CA ASN A 179 3.58 -5.69 -3.47
C ASN A 179 2.95 -4.36 -3.04
N ASN A 180 1.73 -4.36 -2.50
CA ASN A 180 1.10 -3.11 -2.09
C ASN A 180 1.78 -2.50 -0.85
N ILE A 181 2.33 -3.31 0.05
CA ILE A 181 3.13 -2.79 1.18
C ILE A 181 4.32 -1.99 0.67
N TYR A 182 5.10 -2.54 -0.27
CA TYR A 182 6.23 -1.81 -0.84
C TYR A 182 5.80 -0.60 -1.66
N GLU A 183 4.89 -0.77 -2.63
CA GLU A 183 4.55 0.27 -3.59
C GLU A 183 3.78 1.44 -2.98
N ARG A 184 2.98 1.20 -1.94
CA ARG A 184 2.10 2.22 -1.36
C ARG A 184 2.63 2.78 -0.05
N LEU A 185 3.32 1.98 0.75
CA LEU A 185 3.70 2.38 2.10
C LEU A 185 5.19 2.70 2.22
N ILE A 186 6.07 1.87 1.62
CA ILE A 186 7.51 1.95 1.89
C ILE A 186 8.23 2.81 0.85
N LEU A 187 8.15 2.44 -0.43
CA LEU A 187 8.93 3.04 -1.52
C LEU A 187 8.61 4.52 -1.80
N PRO A 188 7.36 5.01 -1.73
CA PRO A 188 7.04 6.40 -2.12
C PRO A 188 7.90 7.45 -1.41
N SER A 189 8.16 7.27 -0.11
CA SER A 189 8.94 8.21 0.70
C SER A 189 10.45 8.23 0.38
N LEU A 190 10.92 7.25 -0.41
CA LEU A 190 12.31 7.03 -0.80
C LEU A 190 12.60 7.47 -2.25
N ARG A 191 11.57 7.73 -3.07
CA ARG A 191 11.68 8.15 -4.48
C ARG A 191 12.08 9.62 -4.62
N ASN A 192 13.27 9.97 -4.14
CA ASN A 192 13.85 11.29 -4.28
C ASN A 192 15.39 11.20 -4.36
N PRO A 193 16.07 12.25 -4.87
CA PRO A 193 17.51 12.18 -5.15
C PRO A 193 18.38 11.98 -3.91
N GLU A 194 17.91 12.36 -2.72
CA GLU A 194 18.69 12.26 -1.47
C GLU A 194 18.65 10.86 -0.85
N LYS A 195 17.72 10.01 -1.30
CA LYS A 195 17.46 8.69 -0.71
C LYS A 195 17.65 7.53 -1.69
N THR A 196 18.32 7.75 -2.82
CA THR A 196 18.54 6.72 -3.86
C THR A 196 19.22 5.46 -3.32
N ASP A 197 20.20 5.59 -2.42
CA ASP A 197 20.86 4.45 -1.77
C ASP A 197 19.89 3.68 -0.86
N ALA A 198 19.08 4.39 -0.08
CA ALA A 198 18.05 3.78 0.77
C ALA A 198 16.95 3.11 -0.07
N LEU A 199 16.58 3.71 -1.21
CA LEU A 199 15.65 3.14 -2.17
C LEU A 199 16.19 1.82 -2.74
N ARG A 200 17.44 1.81 -3.22
CA ARG A 200 18.09 0.59 -3.72
C ARG A 200 18.18 -0.48 -2.65
N ALA A 201 18.60 -0.13 -1.42
CA ALA A 201 18.65 -1.07 -0.30
C ALA A 201 17.26 -1.66 0.05
N THR A 202 16.21 -0.85 -0.06
CA THR A 202 14.83 -1.29 0.19
C THR A 202 14.33 -2.24 -0.90
N TRP A 203 14.63 -1.96 -2.17
CA TRP A 203 14.38 -2.89 -3.28
C TRP A 203 15.13 -4.21 -3.11
N MET A 204 16.40 -4.17 -2.71
CA MET A 204 17.17 -5.39 -2.43
C MET A 204 16.54 -6.22 -1.32
N ARG A 205 15.99 -5.58 -0.28
CA ARG A 205 15.23 -6.28 0.77
C ARG A 205 13.99 -6.96 0.20
N ARG A 206 13.20 -6.27 -0.63
CA ARG A 206 12.05 -6.86 -1.33
C ARG A 206 12.47 -8.08 -2.16
N ILE A 207 13.53 -7.96 -2.96
CA ILE A 207 14.04 -9.05 -3.79
C ILE A 207 14.44 -10.25 -2.95
N GLN A 208 15.10 -10.03 -1.81
CA GLN A 208 15.45 -11.10 -0.88
C GLN A 208 14.21 -11.82 -0.34
N GLN A 209 13.17 -11.07 0.03
CA GLN A 209 11.91 -11.62 0.51
C GLN A 209 11.18 -12.43 -0.57
N GLU A 210 11.14 -11.94 -1.81
CA GLU A 210 10.57 -12.69 -2.94
C GLU A 210 11.36 -13.98 -3.23
N GLY A 211 12.69 -13.94 -3.07
CA GLY A 211 13.54 -15.14 -3.15
C GLY A 211 13.28 -16.16 -2.04
N ILE A 212 13.06 -15.69 -0.80
CA ILE A 212 12.65 -16.56 0.32
C ILE A 212 11.29 -17.19 0.02
N ALA A 213 10.30 -16.41 -0.44
CA ALA A 213 9.01 -16.96 -0.84
C ALA A 213 9.14 -18.03 -1.94
N ALA A 214 9.97 -17.79 -2.95
CA ALA A 214 10.18 -18.74 -4.04
C ALA A 214 10.88 -20.03 -3.60
N THR A 215 11.71 -19.96 -2.56
CA THR A 215 12.46 -21.12 -2.05
C THR A 215 11.68 -21.90 -1.00
N THR A 216 11.13 -21.19 0.00
CA THR A 216 10.48 -21.80 1.16
C THR A 216 9.00 -22.08 0.94
N TRP A 217 8.33 -21.27 0.14
CA TRP A 217 6.88 -21.36 -0.01
C TRP A 217 6.43 -21.91 -1.36
N SER A 218 7.34 -22.10 -2.33
CA SER A 218 6.93 -22.71 -3.59
C SER A 218 6.60 -24.19 -3.38
N LYS A 219 5.49 -24.62 -3.98
CA LYS A 219 5.06 -26.03 -3.91
C LYS A 219 5.81 -26.92 -4.88
N ASP A 220 6.53 -26.33 -5.83
CA ASP A 220 7.29 -27.04 -6.85
C ASP A 220 8.80 -26.87 -6.64
N ALA A 221 9.54 -27.95 -6.92
CA ALA A 221 11.00 -27.99 -6.76
C ALA A 221 11.75 -26.98 -7.67
N GLY A 222 11.08 -26.42 -8.67
CA GLY A 222 11.62 -25.41 -9.58
C GLY A 222 11.39 -23.96 -9.15
N GLY A 223 10.75 -23.70 -8.00
CA GLY A 223 10.42 -22.34 -7.55
C GLY A 223 11.65 -21.43 -7.45
N GLN A 224 12.73 -21.92 -6.84
CA GLN A 224 13.99 -21.20 -6.73
C GLN A 224 14.63 -20.95 -8.12
N GLU A 225 14.65 -21.95 -8.99
CA GLU A 225 15.25 -21.83 -10.32
C GLU A 225 14.51 -20.78 -11.17
N ARG A 226 13.17 -20.83 -11.20
CA ARG A 226 12.35 -19.83 -11.90
C ARG A 226 12.56 -18.43 -11.33
N PHE A 227 12.65 -18.31 -10.00
CA PHE A 227 12.95 -17.02 -9.40
C PHE A 227 14.31 -16.48 -9.88
N GLN A 228 15.35 -17.31 -9.91
CA GLN A 228 16.68 -16.88 -10.35
C GLN A 228 16.75 -16.54 -11.85
N GLN A 229 16.04 -17.30 -12.68
CA GLN A 229 16.08 -17.15 -14.14
C GLN A 229 15.18 -16.03 -14.65
N ASP A 230 13.99 -15.88 -14.06
CA ASP A 230 12.94 -14.99 -14.59
C ASP A 230 12.69 -13.79 -13.67
N THR A 231 12.31 -14.04 -12.42
CA THR A 231 11.83 -12.99 -11.50
C THR A 231 12.94 -12.07 -11.03
N TYR A 232 14.09 -12.62 -10.64
CA TYR A 232 15.21 -11.87 -10.07
C TYR A 232 15.77 -10.85 -11.07
N PRO A 233 16.06 -11.19 -12.34
CA PRO A 233 16.44 -10.19 -13.34
C PRO A 233 15.39 -9.10 -13.51
N GLU A 234 14.10 -9.47 -13.57
CA GLU A 234 13.03 -8.49 -13.72
C GLU A 234 12.95 -7.50 -12.55
N LEU A 235 13.05 -7.96 -11.31
CA LEU A 235 13.03 -7.08 -10.14
C LEU A 235 14.29 -6.19 -10.08
N MET A 236 15.46 -6.71 -10.45
CA MET A 236 16.69 -5.91 -10.54
C MET A 236 16.55 -4.80 -11.57
N TRP A 237 15.92 -5.08 -12.71
CA TRP A 237 15.62 -4.07 -13.73
C TRP A 237 14.66 -3.00 -13.23
N GLN A 238 13.57 -3.41 -12.58
CA GLN A 238 12.59 -2.49 -11.99
C GLN A 238 13.23 -1.60 -10.92
N MET A 239 14.06 -2.16 -10.05
CA MET A 239 14.83 -1.42 -9.06
C MET A 239 15.68 -0.33 -9.70
N GLU A 240 16.53 -0.66 -10.67
CA GLU A 240 17.41 0.33 -11.28
C GLU A 240 16.63 1.36 -12.10
N THR A 241 15.50 0.99 -12.69
CA THR A 241 14.58 1.94 -13.33
C THR A 241 13.99 2.93 -12.30
N ASP A 242 13.55 2.45 -11.13
CA ASP A 242 13.02 3.30 -10.05
C ASP A 242 14.11 4.23 -9.48
N VAL A 243 15.33 3.71 -9.29
CA VAL A 243 16.49 4.51 -8.84
C VAL A 243 16.90 5.57 -9.87
N PHE A 244 16.85 5.24 -11.16
CA PHE A 244 17.07 6.21 -12.23
C PHE A 244 16.06 7.35 -12.16
N HIS A 245 14.76 7.03 -11.99
CA HIS A 245 13.71 8.03 -11.87
C HIS A 245 13.79 8.84 -10.58
N ALA A 246 14.27 8.24 -9.48
CA ALA A 246 14.44 8.91 -8.20
C ALA A 246 15.58 9.96 -8.23
N GLY A 247 16.59 9.79 -9.11
CA GLY A 247 17.58 10.84 -9.37
C GLY A 247 19.01 10.35 -9.65
N ASP A 248 19.36 9.11 -9.32
CA ASP A 248 20.70 8.55 -9.60
C ASP A 248 20.77 8.03 -11.04
N GLN A 249 20.64 8.94 -12.00
CA GLN A 249 20.60 8.58 -13.43
C GLN A 249 21.91 7.94 -13.89
N LYS A 250 23.06 8.42 -13.41
CA LYS A 250 24.37 7.94 -13.84
C LYS A 250 24.67 6.54 -13.29
N GLY A 251 24.47 6.33 -11.99
CA GLY A 251 24.71 5.04 -11.34
C GLY A 251 23.75 3.98 -11.85
N ALA A 252 22.45 4.30 -11.88
CA ALA A 252 21.43 3.39 -12.39
C ALA A 252 21.66 3.06 -13.87
N ALA A 253 21.99 4.02 -14.74
CA ALA A 253 22.26 3.74 -16.15
C ALA A 253 23.43 2.76 -16.35
N LEU A 254 24.49 2.88 -15.55
CA LEU A 254 25.61 1.93 -15.60
C LEU A 254 25.14 0.52 -15.20
N HIS A 255 24.36 0.39 -14.12
CA HIS A 255 23.83 -0.91 -13.69
C HIS A 255 22.83 -1.50 -14.69
N MET A 256 21.99 -0.67 -15.32
CA MET A 256 21.07 -1.10 -16.39
C MET A 256 21.84 -1.60 -17.62
N PHE A 257 22.94 -0.94 -18.00
CA PHE A 257 23.81 -1.45 -19.06
C PHE A 257 24.42 -2.82 -18.71
N GLN A 258 25.00 -2.95 -17.50
CA GLN A 258 25.55 -4.21 -17.01
C GLN A 258 24.49 -5.32 -16.93
N HIS A 259 23.24 -4.97 -16.59
CA HIS A 259 22.12 -5.88 -16.59
C HIS A 259 21.86 -6.46 -17.98
N LEU A 260 21.84 -5.62 -19.02
CA LEU A 260 21.66 -6.06 -20.41
C LEU A 260 22.81 -6.94 -20.89
N GLU A 261 24.05 -6.64 -20.49
CA GLU A 261 25.20 -7.51 -20.80
C GLU A 261 25.05 -8.89 -20.14
N LYS A 262 24.70 -8.92 -18.85
CA LYS A 262 24.56 -10.16 -18.08
C LYS A 262 23.40 -11.04 -18.55
N TYR A 263 22.28 -10.43 -18.93
CA TYR A 263 21.04 -11.14 -19.28
C TYR A 263 20.67 -11.00 -20.75
N ALA A 264 21.66 -10.91 -21.66
CA ALA A 264 21.44 -10.69 -23.08
C ALA A 264 20.56 -11.76 -23.77
N SER A 265 20.53 -12.99 -23.25
CA SER A 265 19.71 -14.10 -23.75
C SER A 265 18.33 -14.20 -23.10
N HIS A 266 18.01 -13.35 -22.12
CA HIS A 266 16.73 -13.40 -21.42
C HIS A 266 15.59 -12.95 -22.35
N PRO A 267 14.38 -13.57 -22.28
CA PRO A 267 13.26 -13.22 -23.17
C PRO A 267 12.88 -11.73 -23.16
N LYS A 268 13.05 -11.04 -22.03
CA LYS A 268 12.77 -9.60 -21.86
C LYS A 268 13.95 -8.68 -22.20
N ALA A 269 15.11 -9.20 -22.61
CA ALA A 269 16.31 -8.38 -22.87
C ALA A 269 16.06 -7.29 -23.94
N SER A 270 15.29 -7.61 -24.98
CA SER A 270 14.90 -6.65 -26.02
C SER A 270 14.03 -5.52 -25.46
N ASP A 271 13.08 -5.84 -24.58
CA ASP A 271 12.18 -4.85 -23.97
C ASP A 271 12.95 -3.94 -23.01
N TRP A 272 13.85 -4.49 -22.20
CA TRP A 272 14.74 -3.73 -21.34
C TRP A 272 15.64 -2.80 -22.16
N ALA A 273 16.24 -3.29 -23.24
CA ALA A 273 17.06 -2.46 -24.12
C ALA A 273 16.25 -1.30 -24.74
N LYS A 274 14.98 -1.53 -25.09
CA LYS A 274 14.07 -0.49 -25.58
C LYS A 274 13.77 0.55 -24.49
N GLN A 275 13.38 0.10 -23.29
CA GLN A 275 13.12 0.99 -22.15
C GLN A 275 14.34 1.85 -21.81
N PHE A 276 15.54 1.26 -21.81
CA PHE A 276 16.76 2.00 -21.51
C PHE A 276 17.10 3.03 -22.58
N LYS A 277 16.89 2.72 -23.86
CA LYS A 277 17.00 3.71 -24.94
C LYS A 277 16.03 4.88 -24.76
N GLU A 278 14.80 4.60 -24.33
CA GLU A 278 13.80 5.63 -24.04
C GLU A 278 14.23 6.52 -22.86
N LEU A 279 14.81 5.93 -21.80
CA LEU A 279 15.32 6.68 -20.63
C LEU A 279 16.53 7.56 -20.98
N LEU A 280 17.44 7.09 -21.83
CA LEU A 280 18.62 7.82 -22.27
C LEU A 280 18.33 8.88 -23.33
N SER A 281 17.20 8.75 -24.03
CA SER A 281 16.81 9.72 -25.05
C SER A 281 16.61 11.07 -24.37
N PRO A 282 17.23 12.15 -24.88
CA PRO A 282 17.00 13.48 -24.35
C PRO A 282 15.49 13.71 -24.34
N ARG A 283 14.92 14.05 -23.18
CA ARG A 283 13.56 14.58 -23.10
C ARG A 283 13.55 15.86 -23.93
N ALA A 284 13.28 15.74 -25.23
CA ALA A 284 13.22 16.86 -26.14
C ALA A 284 12.25 17.87 -25.54
N ALA A 285 12.75 19.02 -25.10
CA ALA A 285 12.04 20.30 -25.12
C ALA A 285 10.49 20.25 -25.03
N THR A 286 9.90 19.50 -24.09
CA THR A 286 8.46 19.54 -23.78
C THR A 286 8.14 20.59 -22.73
N ALA A 287 8.98 21.63 -22.65
CA ALA A 287 8.50 22.97 -22.45
C ALA A 287 8.72 23.67 -23.80
N LYS A 288 7.76 23.52 -24.73
CA LYS A 288 7.47 24.65 -25.61
C LYS A 288 7.20 25.79 -24.65
N VAL A 289 8.19 26.65 -24.44
CA VAL A 289 7.95 28.03 -24.04
C VAL A 289 6.87 28.46 -25.01
N LYS A 290 5.66 28.61 -24.46
CA LYS A 290 4.56 29.28 -25.14
C LYS A 290 5.09 30.70 -25.29
N GLU A 291 5.81 30.92 -26.39
CA GLU A 291 6.17 32.22 -26.89
C GLU A 291 4.86 33.02 -26.82
N PRO A 292 4.78 34.08 -26.00
CA PRO A 292 3.57 34.86 -25.97
C PRO A 292 3.44 35.49 -27.35
N ALA A 293 2.45 35.00 -28.09
CA ALA A 293 1.97 35.59 -29.32
C ALA A 293 1.83 37.09 -29.09
N THR A 294 2.67 37.85 -29.80
CA THR A 294 2.59 39.30 -29.86
C THR A 294 1.24 39.67 -30.46
N PRO A 295 0.42 40.53 -29.83
CA PRO A 295 -0.59 41.29 -30.53
C PRO A 295 -0.01 42.66 -30.88
N PHE A 296 -0.20 43.00 -32.15
CA PHE A 296 0.12 44.24 -32.82
C PHE A 296 -0.20 45.54 -32.05
N GLY A 297 0.74 46.49 -32.14
CA GLY A 297 0.47 47.87 -32.53
C GLY A 297 0.18 48.90 -31.43
N THR A 298 1.10 49.85 -31.25
CA THR A 298 0.83 51.31 -31.26
C THR A 298 2.16 52.08 -31.29
N THR A 299 2.13 53.22 -31.98
CA THR A 299 3.17 54.04 -32.60
C THR A 299 4.00 54.97 -31.70
N ALA A 300 5.27 55.15 -32.08
CA ALA A 300 6.13 56.36 -32.04
C ALA A 300 6.69 56.87 -30.68
N PRO A 301 7.74 57.74 -30.65
CA PRO A 301 8.73 58.13 -31.67
C PRO A 301 10.21 57.96 -31.24
N THR A 302 11.09 58.03 -32.24
CA THR A 302 12.56 58.04 -32.17
C THR A 302 13.13 59.23 -31.39
N PRO A 303 14.10 59.04 -30.47
CA PRO A 303 14.89 60.15 -29.93
C PRO A 303 16.10 60.48 -30.84
N PRO A 304 16.49 61.76 -30.96
CA PRO A 304 17.58 62.22 -31.83
C PRO A 304 18.98 61.89 -31.28
N PRO A 305 20.03 61.90 -32.14
CA PRO A 305 21.38 61.51 -31.76
C PRO A 305 22.06 62.59 -30.91
N VAL A 306 22.69 62.17 -29.81
CA VAL A 306 23.54 63.03 -28.97
C VAL A 306 24.97 63.09 -29.55
N PRO A 307 25.55 64.28 -29.76
CA PRO A 307 26.86 64.45 -30.37
C PRO A 307 28.02 64.16 -29.40
N THR A 308 29.09 63.62 -29.96
CA THR A 308 30.40 63.35 -29.34
C THR A 308 31.09 64.65 -28.93
N PRO A 309 31.69 64.76 -27.73
CA PRO A 309 32.60 65.86 -27.42
C PRO A 309 34.03 65.45 -27.79
N GLY A 310 34.60 66.14 -28.78
CA GLY A 310 36.04 66.24 -28.95
C GLY A 310 36.50 67.63 -28.51
N GLN A 311 37.29 67.67 -27.45
CA GLN A 311 38.47 68.52 -27.25
C GLN A 311 39.40 67.78 -26.27
#